data_AF-A0A0R0BSM7-F1
#
_entry.id   AF-A0A0R0BSM7-F1
#
_cell.length_a   1.000
_cell.length_b   1.000
_cell.length_c   1.000
_cell.angle_alpha   90.00
_cell.angle_beta   90.00
_cell.angle_gamma   90.00
#
_symmetry.space_group_name_H-M   'P 1'
#
loop_
_entity.id
_entity.type
_entity.pdbx_description
1 polymer ?
#
loop_
_entity_poly.entity_id
_entity_poly.type
_entity_poly.pdbx_seq_one_letter_code
_entity_poly.pdbx_strand_id
1 'polypeptide(L)'
;MRPLALALLSTTLAAPAMAAVFINELHYDNSNNDINEGIEVVATAGENLASYSIVLYNGATASAGTTYSTRQLPAGSAVSCGGTVSVASLRSNNLVQNGGNDGIALVNGNGQVVQFLSYEGTLKASNGPAAGMTSTAIPVSETNSTAPGTSLQLAGNGASAADFSWRSSAAATFGSCNTAQTFSGGGGSTGPRPSVLNTTPVDGASGVPMAADLLVNFSEAVTAASGAFSLSCGGSPIALSHPSSGTSFALAPASVLAPGASCQLNVIASKLTDADGLTPAANTTVNFSVAAATGGYWSQVNTSSASQLRCSIHHTIKGHTSYPYSSSTGTNTWTILEIADEDPNNPNNILDIYRNRSYAKVSARAGTGSGLTYNREHTWPKSLGFSSTTGDKGLPNAPHTDAHMLYLSDTNYNSSRGNKPLANCTSGCTALATEANNGDGGTTARGDRNWFIGPDGNGGSFETWDSRKGDIARAVLYMAVRYEGGRHPITQQAEPDLELTDDRSKIVITSSSPAYMGLLSTLLAWHQLDPPDAAERTRNDVVQSFQGNRNPFIDNPQWATAALFTSSKPATCQLAN
;
A
#
# COMPACT_ATOMS: atom_id res chain seq x y z
N MET A 1 -2.81 39.90 -45.64
CA MET A 1 -3.15 38.46 -45.63
C MET A 1 -3.29 38.02 -44.18
N ARG A 2 -4.53 37.64 -43.81
CA ARG A 2 -5.04 36.87 -42.65
C ARG A 2 -4.55 37.18 -41.21
N PRO A 3 -5.46 37.56 -40.29
CA PRO A 3 -5.21 37.45 -38.85
C PRO A 3 -5.44 35.98 -38.41
N LEU A 4 -4.59 35.49 -37.51
CA LEU A 4 -4.74 34.17 -36.90
C LEU A 4 -5.60 34.30 -35.64
N ALA A 5 -6.78 33.68 -35.66
CA ALA A 5 -7.73 33.67 -34.56
C ALA A 5 -7.23 32.75 -33.43
N LEU A 6 -7.21 33.27 -32.20
CA LEU A 6 -6.95 32.49 -30.99
C LEU A 6 -8.28 31.90 -30.51
N ALA A 7 -8.50 30.62 -30.76
CA ALA A 7 -9.64 29.89 -30.25
C ALA A 7 -9.38 29.51 -28.77
N LEU A 8 -10.08 30.17 -27.84
CA LEU A 8 -10.20 29.70 -26.46
C LEU A 8 -11.07 28.44 -26.45
N LEU A 9 -10.46 27.28 -26.25
CA LEU A 9 -11.18 26.04 -25.97
C LEU A 9 -11.47 25.99 -24.46
N SER A 10 -12.67 26.42 -24.07
CA SER A 10 -13.17 26.24 -22.70
C SER A 10 -13.52 24.77 -22.49
N THR A 11 -12.60 24.00 -21.90
CA THR A 11 -12.88 22.66 -21.40
C THR A 11 -13.69 22.78 -20.11
N THR A 12 -15.01 22.61 -20.21
CA THR A 12 -15.88 22.36 -19.06
C THR A 12 -15.50 21.01 -18.46
N LEU A 13 -14.77 21.00 -17.34
CA LEU A 13 -14.72 19.81 -16.50
C LEU A 13 -16.16 19.51 -16.04
N ALA A 14 -16.70 18.36 -16.44
CA ALA A 14 -17.90 17.83 -15.81
C ALA A 14 -17.57 17.59 -14.33
N ALA A 15 -18.20 18.35 -13.44
CA ALA A 15 -18.11 18.12 -12.01
C ALA A 15 -18.61 16.70 -11.69
N PRO A 16 -17.99 15.96 -10.75
CA PRO A 16 -18.56 14.70 -10.30
C PRO A 16 -19.96 14.96 -9.73
N ALA A 17 -20.94 14.14 -10.10
CA ALA A 17 -22.32 14.30 -9.68
C ALA A 17 -22.41 14.23 -8.14
N MET A 18 -22.64 15.39 -7.51
CA MET A 18 -23.00 15.43 -6.09
C MET A 18 -24.38 14.82 -5.89
N ALA A 19 -24.62 14.23 -4.72
CA ALA A 19 -25.96 13.86 -4.28
C ALA A 19 -26.91 15.09 -4.39
N ALA A 20 -28.15 14.88 -4.84
CA ALA A 20 -29.11 15.97 -5.00
C ALA A 20 -30.04 16.04 -3.79
N VAL A 21 -30.14 17.22 -3.20
CA VAL A 21 -31.14 17.55 -2.18
C VAL A 21 -32.09 18.60 -2.72
N PHE A 22 -33.40 18.34 -2.66
CA PHE A 22 -34.40 19.25 -3.22
C PHE A 22 -35.78 19.08 -2.57
N ILE A 23 -36.63 20.09 -2.72
CA ILE A 23 -38.03 20.08 -2.28
C ILE A 23 -38.81 19.10 -3.16
N ASN A 24 -39.44 18.11 -2.53
CA ASN A 24 -40.02 16.93 -3.16
C ASN A 24 -41.56 16.95 -3.23
N GLU A 25 -42.19 17.51 -2.20
CA GLU A 25 -43.65 17.57 -2.04
C GLU A 25 -44.03 18.85 -1.29
N LEU A 26 -45.13 19.49 -1.70
CA LEU A 26 -45.61 20.76 -1.13
C LEU A 26 -47.13 20.77 -1.03
N HIS A 27 -47.65 21.15 0.13
CA HIS A 27 -49.04 21.55 0.32
C HIS A 27 -49.08 22.93 0.96
N TYR A 28 -49.61 23.93 0.24
CA TYR A 28 -49.57 25.34 0.61
C TYR A 28 -50.95 26.03 0.56
N ASP A 29 -51.97 25.46 -0.09
CA ASP A 29 -53.31 26.08 -0.13
C ASP A 29 -54.44 25.04 -0.12
N ASN A 30 -55.50 25.28 0.64
CA ASN A 30 -56.69 24.42 0.69
C ASN A 30 -57.98 25.10 1.19
N SER A 31 -59.08 24.36 1.03
CA SER A 31 -60.44 24.79 1.35
C SER A 31 -60.81 25.00 2.82
N ASN A 32 -59.93 24.69 3.78
CA ASN A 32 -60.27 24.64 5.21
C ASN A 32 -59.24 25.32 6.14
N ASN A 33 -58.87 26.57 5.87
CA ASN A 33 -58.00 27.39 6.74
C ASN A 33 -56.63 26.75 7.05
N ASP A 34 -55.77 26.60 6.04
CA ASP A 34 -54.34 26.28 6.20
C ASP A 34 -54.06 25.02 7.06
N ILE A 35 -54.97 24.03 6.99
CA ILE A 35 -54.86 22.77 7.72
C ILE A 35 -53.97 21.80 6.94
N ASN A 36 -53.11 21.05 7.63
CA ASN A 36 -52.28 19.97 7.05
C ASN A 36 -51.22 20.40 6.03
N GLU A 37 -50.87 21.68 5.95
CA GLU A 37 -49.76 22.18 5.12
C GLU A 37 -48.46 21.42 5.40
N GLY A 38 -47.62 21.32 4.37
CA GLY A 38 -46.40 20.56 4.48
C GLY A 38 -45.38 20.86 3.39
N ILE A 39 -44.12 20.73 3.77
CA ILE A 39 -42.97 20.80 2.86
C ILE A 39 -42.15 19.53 3.08
N GLU A 40 -41.88 18.81 2.02
CA GLU A 40 -40.98 17.67 2.03
C GLU A 40 -39.70 17.96 1.27
N VAL A 41 -38.59 17.46 1.80
CA VAL A 41 -37.29 17.50 1.14
C VAL A 41 -36.79 16.07 1.03
N VAL A 42 -36.24 15.74 -0.15
CA VAL A 42 -35.60 14.46 -0.42
C VAL A 42 -34.11 14.66 -0.63
N ALA A 43 -33.32 13.72 -0.13
CA ALA A 43 -31.91 13.56 -0.43
C ALA A 43 -31.70 12.24 -1.17
N THR A 44 -31.23 12.31 -2.42
CA THR A 44 -31.17 11.15 -3.32
C THR A 44 -30.06 10.16 -3.01
N ALA A 45 -29.10 10.53 -2.15
CA ALA A 45 -28.04 9.65 -1.65
C ALA A 45 -28.16 9.34 -0.14
N GLY A 46 -29.33 9.60 0.47
CA GLY A 46 -29.57 9.22 1.86
C GLY A 46 -28.88 10.10 2.92
N GLU A 47 -28.30 11.24 2.54
CA GLU A 47 -27.63 12.13 3.50
C GLU A 47 -28.57 12.65 4.60
N ASN A 48 -27.99 12.99 5.75
CA ASN A 48 -28.73 13.50 6.91
C ASN A 48 -29.24 14.93 6.66
N LEU A 49 -30.55 15.10 6.64
CA LEU A 49 -31.22 16.36 6.37
C LEU A 49 -31.24 17.32 7.58
N ALA A 50 -30.80 16.89 8.77
CA ALA A 50 -30.84 17.71 10.00
C ALA A 50 -29.95 18.96 9.95
N SER A 51 -28.99 19.03 9.04
CA SER A 51 -28.15 20.22 8.82
C SER A 51 -28.81 21.24 7.88
N TYR A 52 -29.87 20.87 7.17
CA TYR A 52 -30.58 21.73 6.24
C TYR A 52 -31.74 22.45 6.92
N SER A 53 -32.14 23.57 6.33
CA SER A 53 -33.29 24.36 6.78
C SER A 53 -34.14 24.84 5.62
N ILE A 54 -35.42 25.08 5.91
CA ILE A 54 -36.37 25.74 5.04
C ILE A 54 -36.54 27.18 5.52
N VAL A 55 -36.30 28.14 4.64
CA VAL A 55 -36.52 29.57 4.87
C VAL A 55 -37.71 30.01 4.02
N LEU A 56 -38.75 30.53 4.67
CA LEU A 56 -39.99 30.93 4.05
C LEU A 56 -40.04 32.44 3.84
N TYR A 57 -40.50 32.83 2.66
CA TYR A 57 -40.57 34.21 2.19
C TYR A 57 -42.01 34.60 1.90
N ASN A 58 -42.35 35.83 2.28
CA ASN A 58 -43.60 36.49 1.94
C ASN A 58 -43.29 37.86 1.34
N GLY A 59 -43.89 38.17 0.19
CA GLY A 59 -43.68 39.42 -0.54
C GLY A 59 -44.95 40.23 -0.72
N ALA A 60 -44.91 41.52 -0.37
CA ALA A 60 -45.96 42.45 -0.77
C ALA A 60 -46.02 42.67 -2.29
N THR A 61 -44.89 42.43 -2.99
CA THR A 61 -44.78 42.42 -4.45
C THR A 61 -43.82 41.32 -4.89
N ALA A 62 -43.85 40.93 -6.16
CA ALA A 62 -42.95 39.95 -6.75
C ALA A 62 -41.44 40.29 -6.62
N SER A 63 -41.08 41.53 -6.25
CA SER A 63 -39.69 41.96 -6.06
C SER A 63 -39.32 42.28 -4.60
N ALA A 64 -40.18 41.95 -3.65
CA ALA A 64 -40.03 42.35 -2.24
C ALA A 64 -40.24 41.18 -1.27
N GLY A 65 -39.77 39.98 -1.61
CA GLY A 65 -39.88 38.82 -0.72
C GLY A 65 -39.05 39.01 0.54
N THR A 66 -39.65 38.86 1.72
CA THR A 66 -38.96 38.95 3.01
C THR A 66 -39.12 37.66 3.81
N THR A 67 -38.06 37.24 4.49
CA THR A 67 -38.11 36.06 5.37
C THR A 67 -39.06 36.30 6.54
N TYR A 68 -40.02 35.42 6.76
CA TYR A 68 -40.88 35.45 7.95
C TYR A 68 -40.64 34.26 8.89
N SER A 69 -39.93 33.23 8.42
CA SER A 69 -39.76 31.99 9.17
C SER A 69 -38.58 31.18 8.65
N THR A 70 -37.81 30.59 9.56
CA THR A 70 -36.84 29.53 9.28
C THR A 70 -37.23 28.29 10.08
N ARG A 71 -37.15 27.12 9.45
CA ARG A 71 -37.46 25.82 10.07
C ARG A 71 -36.32 24.85 9.78
N GLN A 72 -35.72 24.32 10.83
CA GLN A 72 -34.74 23.23 10.69
C GLN A 72 -35.46 21.97 10.21
N LEU A 73 -34.86 21.24 9.27
CA LEU A 73 -35.39 19.92 8.89
C LEU A 73 -35.06 18.88 9.97
N PRO A 74 -35.90 17.86 10.17
CA PRO A 74 -35.50 16.65 10.89
C PRO A 74 -34.43 15.89 10.09
N ALA A 75 -33.81 14.88 10.70
CA ALA A 75 -32.74 14.09 10.07
C ALA A 75 -33.15 13.38 8.76
N GLY A 76 -34.45 13.17 8.58
CA GLY A 76 -35.01 12.40 7.49
C GLY A 76 -35.09 10.91 7.82
N SER A 77 -36.02 10.23 7.17
CA SER A 77 -36.23 8.78 7.27
C SER A 77 -35.90 8.14 5.93
N ALA A 78 -35.27 6.96 5.96
CA ALA A 78 -35.00 6.20 4.75
C ALA A 78 -36.30 5.65 4.14
N VAL A 79 -36.52 5.89 2.85
CA VAL A 79 -37.70 5.43 2.09
C VAL A 79 -37.22 4.75 0.80
N SER A 80 -37.84 3.63 0.44
CA SER A 80 -37.49 2.85 -0.74
C SER A 80 -38.45 3.11 -1.91
N CYS A 81 -38.02 3.91 -2.88
CA CYS A 81 -38.79 4.41 -4.02
C CYS A 81 -38.12 3.99 -5.33
N GLY A 82 -37.88 2.69 -5.52
CA GLY A 82 -36.99 2.15 -6.57
C GLY A 82 -35.50 2.23 -6.20
N GLY A 83 -35.08 3.34 -5.60
CA GLY A 83 -33.85 3.51 -4.83
C GLY A 83 -34.16 3.93 -3.39
N THR A 84 -33.22 3.74 -2.46
CA THR A 84 -33.28 4.27 -1.10
C THR A 84 -32.90 5.75 -1.09
N VAL A 85 -33.83 6.57 -0.60
CA VAL A 85 -33.64 8.02 -0.40
C VAL A 85 -33.90 8.37 1.07
N SER A 86 -33.41 9.53 1.52
CA SER A 86 -33.80 10.10 2.82
C SER A 86 -34.84 11.18 2.61
N VAL A 87 -35.94 11.14 3.37
CA VAL A 87 -37.07 12.05 3.23
C VAL A 87 -37.35 12.72 4.57
N ALA A 88 -37.40 14.06 4.59
CA ALA A 88 -37.76 14.87 5.75
C ALA A 88 -38.97 15.74 5.44
N SER A 89 -40.02 15.65 6.26
CA SER A 89 -41.23 16.45 6.09
C SER A 89 -41.42 17.40 7.27
N LEU A 90 -41.72 18.67 6.98
CA LEU A 90 -42.24 19.63 7.94
C LEU A 90 -43.75 19.70 7.76
N ARG A 91 -44.51 19.51 8.84
CA ARG A 91 -45.97 19.56 8.81
C ARG A 91 -46.52 20.33 10.00
N SER A 92 -47.36 21.31 9.74
CA SER A 92 -48.14 22.03 10.75
C SER A 92 -49.27 22.77 10.08
N ASN A 93 -50.31 23.12 10.83
CA ASN A 93 -51.29 24.10 10.34
C ASN A 93 -50.62 25.48 10.31
N ASN A 94 -50.93 26.31 9.31
CA ASN A 94 -50.31 27.63 9.08
C ASN A 94 -48.76 27.57 9.00
N LEU A 95 -48.21 26.55 8.33
CA LEU A 95 -46.79 26.43 8.06
C LEU A 95 -46.32 27.46 7.02
N VAL A 96 -47.04 27.57 5.91
CA VAL A 96 -46.66 28.31 4.70
C VAL A 96 -47.70 29.42 4.46
N GLN A 97 -47.33 30.48 3.74
CA GLN A 97 -48.27 31.52 3.29
C GLN A 97 -48.75 31.17 1.87
N ASN A 98 -49.99 31.52 1.52
CA ASN A 98 -50.64 31.14 0.25
C ASN A 98 -50.87 32.33 -0.70
N GLY A 99 -50.13 33.43 -0.54
CA GLY A 99 -50.14 34.56 -1.45
C GLY A 99 -49.30 34.30 -2.70
N GLY A 100 -49.70 34.88 -3.83
CA GLY A 100 -49.01 34.72 -5.12
C GLY A 100 -47.59 35.32 -5.22
N ASN A 101 -47.05 35.88 -4.12
CA ASN A 101 -45.69 36.40 -4.00
C ASN A 101 -44.93 35.74 -2.85
N ASP A 102 -45.19 34.46 -2.60
CA ASP A 102 -44.54 33.69 -1.55
C ASP A 102 -43.53 32.69 -2.11
N GLY A 103 -42.60 32.25 -1.26
CA GLY A 103 -41.53 31.35 -1.69
C GLY A 103 -40.84 30.59 -0.57
N ILE A 104 -40.13 29.54 -0.97
CA ILE A 104 -39.49 28.56 -0.11
C ILE A 104 -38.04 28.37 -0.57
N ALA A 105 -37.09 28.73 0.28
CA ALA A 105 -35.68 28.44 0.05
C ALA A 105 -35.23 27.25 0.90
N LEU A 106 -34.67 26.23 0.25
CA LEU A 106 -33.91 25.17 0.90
C LEU A 106 -32.46 25.64 1.05
N VAL A 107 -31.93 25.59 2.27
CA VAL A 107 -30.60 26.09 2.63
C VAL A 107 -29.80 25.00 3.34
N ASN A 108 -28.55 24.78 2.91
CA ASN A 108 -27.66 23.78 3.51
C ASN A 108 -27.04 24.25 4.84
N GLY A 109 -26.32 23.36 5.54
CA GLY A 109 -25.66 23.65 6.82
C GLY A 109 -24.59 24.74 6.78
N ASN A 110 -24.11 25.12 5.59
CA ASN A 110 -23.17 26.23 5.37
C ASN A 110 -23.87 27.57 5.08
N GLY A 111 -25.22 27.60 5.11
CA GLY A 111 -26.02 28.79 4.83
C GLY A 111 -26.20 29.09 3.34
N GLN A 112 -25.87 28.16 2.44
CA GLN A 112 -26.02 28.34 0.98
C GLN A 112 -27.39 27.88 0.51
N VAL A 113 -28.02 28.64 -0.39
CA VAL A 113 -29.30 28.27 -1.01
C VAL A 113 -29.09 27.15 -2.02
N VAL A 114 -29.74 26.02 -1.79
CA VAL A 114 -29.74 24.82 -2.63
C VAL A 114 -30.83 24.92 -3.69
N GLN A 115 -32.02 25.38 -3.27
CA GLN A 115 -33.17 25.56 -4.15
C GLN A 115 -34.01 26.72 -3.65
N PHE A 116 -34.53 27.55 -4.55
CA PHE A 116 -35.48 28.61 -4.20
C PHE A 116 -36.69 28.52 -5.13
N LEU A 117 -37.83 28.10 -4.57
CA LEU A 117 -39.08 27.89 -5.29
C LEU A 117 -40.13 28.92 -4.86
N SER A 118 -41.07 29.20 -5.75
CA SER A 118 -42.32 29.93 -5.47
C SER A 118 -43.47 29.27 -6.22
N TYR A 119 -44.69 29.62 -5.88
CA TYR A 119 -45.90 29.17 -6.55
C TYR A 119 -46.66 30.40 -7.07
N GLU A 120 -47.47 30.21 -8.12
CA GLU A 120 -48.30 31.25 -8.75
C GLU A 120 -47.54 32.43 -9.39
N GLY A 121 -46.21 32.34 -9.45
CA GLY A 121 -45.35 33.38 -9.99
C GLY A 121 -43.91 33.18 -9.54
N THR A 122 -43.08 34.16 -9.82
CA THR A 122 -41.69 34.24 -9.32
C THR A 122 -41.56 35.33 -8.28
N LEU A 123 -40.70 35.12 -7.30
CA LEU A 123 -40.42 36.04 -6.20
C LEU A 123 -38.93 36.35 -6.16
N LYS A 124 -38.57 37.63 -6.09
CA LYS A 124 -37.21 38.06 -5.75
C LYS A 124 -37.11 38.33 -4.26
N ALA A 125 -36.19 37.66 -3.58
CA ALA A 125 -35.94 37.85 -2.17
C ALA A 125 -35.12 39.13 -1.93
N SER A 126 -35.52 39.89 -0.91
CA SER A 126 -34.91 41.18 -0.52
C SER A 126 -33.98 41.04 0.70
N ASN A 127 -34.12 39.97 1.48
CA ASN A 127 -33.29 39.65 2.64
C ASN A 127 -33.08 38.12 2.76
N GLY A 128 -32.44 37.67 3.84
CA GLY A 128 -32.24 36.24 4.12
C GLY A 128 -31.19 35.56 3.22
N PRO A 129 -31.03 34.23 3.33
CA PRO A 129 -30.04 33.48 2.53
C PRO A 129 -30.23 33.59 1.03
N ALA A 130 -31.45 33.85 0.56
CA ALA A 130 -31.77 34.03 -0.86
C ALA A 130 -31.74 35.50 -1.31
N ALA A 131 -31.23 36.43 -0.49
CA ALA A 131 -31.22 37.86 -0.82
C ALA A 131 -30.65 38.14 -2.22
N GLY A 132 -31.44 38.82 -3.06
CA GLY A 132 -31.10 39.14 -4.44
C GLY A 132 -31.40 38.05 -5.46
N MET A 133 -31.71 36.82 -5.04
CA MET A 133 -32.09 35.71 -5.92
C MET A 133 -33.57 35.81 -6.32
N THR A 134 -33.87 35.39 -7.55
CA THR A 134 -35.24 35.18 -8.03
C THR A 134 -35.56 33.69 -7.95
N SER A 135 -36.71 33.32 -7.37
CA SER A 135 -37.17 31.95 -7.26
C SER A 135 -37.57 31.36 -8.62
N THR A 136 -37.61 30.03 -8.68
CA THR A 136 -38.22 29.29 -9.78
C THR A 136 -39.68 29.00 -9.47
N ALA A 137 -40.59 29.37 -10.37
CA ALA A 137 -42.01 29.08 -10.20
C ALA A 137 -42.30 27.58 -10.39
N ILE A 138 -43.04 26.99 -9.45
CA ILE A 138 -43.63 25.65 -9.60
C ILE A 138 -44.71 25.75 -10.69
N PRO A 139 -44.69 24.88 -11.72
CA PRO A 139 -45.55 25.00 -12.90
C PRO A 139 -47.01 24.55 -12.68
N VAL A 140 -47.36 24.23 -11.44
CA VAL A 140 -48.68 23.77 -10.98
C VAL A 140 -49.02 24.50 -9.68
N SER A 141 -50.30 24.69 -9.41
CA SER A 141 -50.77 25.44 -8.25
C SER A 141 -51.84 24.66 -7.48
N GLU A 142 -51.99 25.01 -6.22
CA GLU A 142 -53.17 24.71 -5.42
C GLU A 142 -54.11 25.93 -5.46
N THR A 143 -55.32 25.77 -4.93
CA THR A 143 -56.30 26.85 -4.81
C THR A 143 -57.02 26.73 -3.48
N ASN A 144 -57.77 27.76 -3.10
CA ASN A 144 -58.69 27.73 -1.97
C ASN A 144 -59.82 26.67 -2.06
N SER A 145 -59.85 25.86 -3.12
CA SER A 145 -60.76 24.73 -3.28
C SER A 145 -60.06 23.36 -3.23
N THR A 146 -58.73 23.34 -3.09
CA THR A 146 -57.94 22.11 -2.96
C THR A 146 -58.38 21.36 -1.70
N ALA A 147 -58.50 20.03 -1.82
CA ALA A 147 -58.96 19.18 -0.73
C ALA A 147 -57.84 18.97 0.32
N PRO A 148 -58.14 19.05 1.63
CA PRO A 148 -57.17 18.70 2.65
C PRO A 148 -56.67 17.27 2.48
N GLY A 149 -55.36 17.05 2.71
CA GLY A 149 -54.73 15.74 2.53
C GLY A 149 -54.30 15.45 1.09
N THR A 150 -54.29 16.46 0.24
CA THR A 150 -53.63 16.43 -1.07
C THR A 150 -52.38 17.32 -1.07
N SER A 151 -51.51 17.15 -2.06
CA SER A 151 -50.27 17.93 -2.21
C SER A 151 -49.78 17.93 -3.66
N LEU A 152 -49.04 18.96 -4.02
CA LEU A 152 -48.18 18.98 -5.21
C LEU A 152 -47.00 18.04 -4.97
N GLN A 153 -46.70 17.18 -5.95
CA GLN A 153 -45.67 16.16 -5.83
C GLN A 153 -44.78 16.13 -7.08
N LEU A 154 -43.47 15.92 -6.90
CA LEU A 154 -42.59 15.53 -7.99
C LEU A 154 -42.84 14.08 -8.40
N ALA A 155 -42.87 13.84 -9.71
CA ALA A 155 -42.93 12.50 -10.31
C ALA A 155 -42.00 12.38 -11.52
N GLY A 156 -41.65 11.15 -11.89
CA GLY A 156 -40.65 10.87 -12.92
C GLY A 156 -39.64 9.82 -12.46
N ASN A 157 -38.57 9.66 -13.23
CA ASN A 157 -37.49 8.72 -12.93
C ASN A 157 -36.13 9.40 -13.08
N GLY A 158 -35.31 9.41 -12.03
CA GLY A 158 -33.97 10.01 -12.08
C GLY A 158 -33.27 10.07 -10.73
N ALA A 159 -32.30 10.98 -10.60
CA ALA A 159 -31.44 11.12 -9.42
C ALA A 159 -31.28 12.57 -8.94
N SER A 160 -31.82 13.54 -9.68
CA SER A 160 -31.74 14.97 -9.40
C SER A 160 -33.10 15.67 -9.60
N ALA A 161 -33.28 16.85 -9.01
CA ALA A 161 -34.54 17.59 -9.10
C ALA A 161 -35.02 17.82 -10.54
N ALA A 162 -34.08 18.01 -11.47
CA ALA A 162 -34.36 18.28 -12.88
C ALA A 162 -34.92 17.06 -13.64
N ASP A 163 -34.75 15.84 -13.11
CA ASP A 163 -35.28 14.62 -13.71
C ASP A 163 -36.77 14.39 -13.41
N PHE A 164 -37.33 15.21 -12.50
CA PHE A 164 -38.71 15.11 -12.05
C PHE A 164 -39.51 16.33 -12.49
N SER A 165 -40.81 16.14 -12.62
CA SER A 165 -41.76 17.20 -12.94
C SER A 165 -42.82 17.30 -11.87
N TRP A 166 -43.15 18.54 -11.48
CA TRP A 166 -44.24 18.79 -10.54
C TRP A 166 -45.58 18.41 -11.16
N ARG A 167 -46.40 17.72 -10.37
CA ARG A 167 -47.76 17.32 -10.73
C ARG A 167 -48.77 18.09 -9.90
N SER A 168 -49.95 18.29 -10.49
CA SER A 168 -51.12 18.85 -9.82
C SER A 168 -51.45 18.09 -8.54
N SER A 169 -52.13 18.78 -7.62
CA SER A 169 -52.42 18.25 -6.29
C SER A 169 -53.13 16.89 -6.34
N ALA A 170 -52.60 15.92 -5.59
CA ALA A 170 -53.09 14.54 -5.49
C ALA A 170 -52.94 14.05 -4.04
N ALA A 171 -53.45 12.85 -3.69
CA ALA A 171 -53.36 12.31 -2.33
C ALA A 171 -51.92 12.41 -1.79
N ALA A 172 -51.75 13.08 -0.65
CA ALA A 172 -50.44 13.43 -0.10
C ALA A 172 -49.64 12.19 0.32
N THR A 173 -48.33 12.24 0.11
CA THR A 173 -47.38 11.14 0.30
C THR A 173 -46.28 11.44 1.30
N PHE A 174 -46.39 12.55 2.06
CA PHE A 174 -45.41 12.97 3.05
C PHE A 174 -44.83 11.81 3.88
N GLY A 175 -43.51 11.66 3.86
CA GLY A 175 -42.73 10.63 4.54
C GLY A 175 -42.68 9.28 3.80
N SER A 176 -43.25 9.21 2.60
CA SER A 176 -43.29 8.02 1.73
C SER A 176 -42.90 8.42 0.29
N CYS A 177 -42.89 7.45 -0.63
CA CYS A 177 -42.64 7.73 -2.03
C CYS A 177 -43.77 8.52 -2.67
N ASN A 178 -43.44 9.60 -3.39
CA ASN A 178 -44.42 10.28 -4.23
C ASN A 178 -45.00 9.34 -5.28
N THR A 179 -46.24 9.62 -5.67
CA THR A 179 -46.93 8.80 -6.67
C THR A 179 -46.23 8.88 -8.03
N ALA A 180 -45.82 7.73 -8.55
CA ALA A 180 -45.07 7.60 -9.81
C ALA A 180 -43.69 8.30 -9.80
N GLN A 181 -43.04 8.32 -8.65
CA GLN A 181 -41.65 8.74 -8.52
C GLN A 181 -40.75 7.53 -8.26
N THR A 182 -39.74 7.36 -9.10
CA THR A 182 -38.73 6.30 -8.96
C THR A 182 -37.35 6.93 -8.97
N PHE A 183 -36.54 6.63 -7.96
CA PHE A 183 -35.15 7.08 -7.90
C PHE A 183 -34.23 6.02 -8.49
N SER A 184 -33.44 6.40 -9.49
CA SER A 184 -32.47 5.52 -10.15
C SER A 184 -31.06 5.91 -9.72
N GLY A 185 -30.33 4.99 -9.07
CA GLY A 185 -28.95 5.24 -8.60
C GLY A 185 -28.78 5.63 -7.13
N GLY A 186 -29.84 5.66 -6.33
CA GLY A 186 -29.77 5.85 -4.88
C GLY A 186 -29.85 4.52 -4.15
N GLY A 187 -28.74 3.81 -4.01
CA GLY A 187 -28.63 2.64 -3.15
C GLY A 187 -27.25 2.69 -2.55
N GLY A 188 -27.13 3.26 -1.37
CA GLY A 188 -25.85 3.44 -0.70
C GLY A 188 -26.08 4.08 0.65
N SER A 189 -25.60 3.43 1.68
CA SER A 189 -25.83 3.75 3.08
C SER A 189 -25.35 5.15 3.49
N THR A 190 -25.82 5.61 4.65
CA THR A 190 -25.65 6.95 5.23
C THR A 190 -24.23 7.25 5.75
N GLY A 191 -23.21 6.53 5.28
CA GLY A 191 -21.80 6.72 5.65
C GLY A 191 -21.10 7.77 4.78
N PRO A 192 -20.00 8.39 5.25
CA PRO A 192 -19.10 9.11 4.36
C PRO A 192 -18.56 8.14 3.28
N ARG A 193 -18.29 8.65 2.07
CA ARG A 193 -17.60 7.82 1.07
C ARG A 193 -16.17 7.56 1.52
N PRO A 194 -15.63 6.36 1.30
CA PRO A 194 -14.23 6.09 1.54
C PRO A 194 -13.36 6.96 0.63
N SER A 195 -12.27 7.48 1.17
CA SER A 195 -11.31 8.31 0.43
C SER A 195 -9.88 7.87 0.73
N VAL A 196 -8.97 8.03 -0.23
CA VAL A 196 -7.54 7.79 0.01
C VAL A 196 -6.99 8.95 0.85
N LEU A 197 -6.52 8.67 2.06
CA LEU A 197 -5.93 9.67 2.95
C LEU A 197 -4.48 9.97 2.59
N ASN A 198 -3.70 8.92 2.33
CA ASN A 198 -2.30 9.02 1.92
C ASN A 198 -1.84 7.72 1.27
N THR A 199 -0.72 7.83 0.56
CA THR A 199 -0.03 6.70 -0.05
C THR A 199 1.45 6.72 0.29
N THR A 200 2.06 5.53 0.29
CA THR A 200 3.51 5.36 0.24
C THR A 200 3.82 4.60 -1.03
N PRO A 201 4.72 5.10 -1.91
CA PRO A 201 5.22 6.48 -1.95
C PRO A 201 4.10 7.51 -2.12
N VAL A 202 4.39 8.77 -1.77
CA VAL A 202 3.51 9.90 -2.10
C VAL A 202 3.61 10.23 -3.59
N ASP A 203 2.58 10.87 -4.16
CA ASP A 203 2.62 11.31 -5.57
C ASP A 203 3.79 12.28 -5.81
N GLY A 204 4.53 12.05 -6.89
CA GLY A 204 5.76 12.74 -7.24
C GLY A 204 7.03 12.27 -6.51
N ALA A 205 6.98 11.21 -5.69
CA ALA A 205 8.17 10.74 -4.97
C ALA A 205 9.32 10.33 -5.92
N SER A 206 10.55 10.55 -5.49
CA SER A 206 11.76 10.18 -6.23
C SER A 206 12.74 9.40 -5.37
N GLY A 207 13.62 8.62 -6.02
CA GLY A 207 14.57 7.75 -5.33
C GLY A 207 13.88 6.64 -4.53
N VAL A 208 12.69 6.23 -4.95
CA VAL A 208 11.92 5.17 -4.31
C VAL A 208 12.71 3.87 -4.38
N PRO A 209 12.88 3.12 -3.27
CA PRO A 209 13.58 1.84 -3.29
C PRO A 209 12.96 0.85 -4.29
N MET A 210 13.78 -0.03 -4.87
CA MET A 210 13.31 -1.03 -5.83
C MET A 210 12.31 -2.04 -5.23
N ALA A 211 12.25 -2.17 -3.90
CA ALA A 211 11.21 -2.94 -3.18
C ALA A 211 10.52 -2.04 -2.15
N ALA A 212 10.14 -0.84 -2.58
CA ALA A 212 9.39 0.06 -1.73
C ALA A 212 8.09 -0.59 -1.23
N ASP A 213 7.83 -0.40 0.06
CA ASP A 213 6.52 -0.69 0.63
C ASP A 213 5.49 0.21 -0.05
N LEU A 214 4.58 -0.40 -0.82
CA LEU A 214 3.45 0.31 -1.39
C LEU A 214 2.29 0.24 -0.40
N LEU A 215 1.83 1.38 0.07
CA LEU A 215 0.72 1.49 1.02
C LEU A 215 -0.34 2.45 0.50
N VAL A 216 -1.60 2.08 0.67
CA VAL A 216 -2.75 2.97 0.45
C VAL A 216 -3.60 2.96 1.71
N ASN A 217 -3.71 4.11 2.35
CA ASN A 217 -4.52 4.29 3.56
C ASN A 217 -5.83 5.00 3.20
N PHE A 218 -6.95 4.45 3.67
CA PHE A 218 -8.29 4.97 3.42
C PHE A 218 -8.88 5.64 4.68
N SER A 219 -9.88 6.51 4.50
CA SER A 219 -10.62 7.15 5.59
C SER A 219 -11.40 6.17 6.46
N GLU A 220 -11.70 5.00 5.90
CA GLU A 220 -12.44 3.91 6.53
C GLU A 220 -12.15 2.58 5.84
N ALA A 221 -12.76 1.50 6.34
CA ALA A 221 -12.52 0.16 5.80
C ALA A 221 -13.22 -0.03 4.45
N VAL A 222 -12.47 -0.50 3.45
CA VAL A 222 -13.01 -0.85 2.13
C VAL A 222 -12.73 -2.31 1.79
N THR A 223 -13.57 -2.88 0.93
CA THR A 223 -13.40 -4.18 0.27
C THR A 223 -12.92 -3.93 -1.16
N ALA A 224 -11.85 -4.62 -1.57
CA ALA A 224 -11.23 -4.48 -2.88
C ALA A 224 -11.60 -5.65 -3.80
N ALA A 225 -12.22 -5.35 -4.93
CA ALA A 225 -12.44 -6.30 -6.01
C ALA A 225 -11.17 -6.48 -6.86
N SER A 226 -11.14 -7.53 -7.69
CA SER A 226 -10.04 -7.74 -8.65
C SER A 226 -9.82 -6.51 -9.54
N GLY A 227 -8.57 -6.06 -9.63
CA GLY A 227 -8.18 -4.85 -10.37
C GLY A 227 -8.39 -3.54 -9.63
N ALA A 228 -8.68 -3.55 -8.32
CA ALA A 228 -8.76 -2.32 -7.52
C ALA A 228 -7.45 -1.53 -7.45
N PHE A 229 -6.31 -2.21 -7.58
CA PHE A 229 -4.99 -1.61 -7.64
C PHE A 229 -4.25 -2.09 -8.89
N SER A 230 -3.58 -1.19 -9.60
CA SER A 230 -2.68 -1.54 -10.69
C SER A 230 -1.38 -0.75 -10.61
N LEU A 231 -0.26 -1.42 -10.90
CA LEU A 231 1.07 -0.81 -10.93
C LEU A 231 1.68 -1.02 -12.32
N SER A 232 2.26 0.03 -12.87
CA SER A 232 3.08 -0.03 -14.08
C SER A 232 4.38 0.73 -13.87
N CYS A 233 5.52 0.14 -14.23
CA CYS A 233 6.83 0.77 -14.16
C CYS A 233 7.53 0.66 -15.50
N GLY A 234 8.05 1.78 -16.03
CA GLY A 234 8.68 1.82 -17.35
C GLY A 234 7.73 1.42 -18.49
N GLY A 235 6.41 1.52 -18.27
CA GLY A 235 5.37 1.10 -19.22
C GLY A 235 4.96 -0.37 -19.11
N SER A 236 5.64 -1.18 -18.28
CA SER A 236 5.31 -2.59 -18.06
C SER A 236 4.46 -2.78 -16.81
N PRO A 237 3.33 -3.52 -16.89
CA PRO A 237 2.51 -3.82 -15.72
C PRO A 237 3.23 -4.76 -14.76
N ILE A 238 3.13 -4.49 -13.46
CA ILE A 238 3.63 -5.34 -12.37
C ILE A 238 2.42 -5.82 -11.56
N ALA A 239 2.31 -7.13 -11.39
CA ALA A 239 1.22 -7.71 -10.59
C ALA A 239 1.38 -7.32 -9.11
N LEU A 240 0.27 -7.11 -8.42
CA LEU A 240 0.23 -6.77 -6.99
C LEU A 240 -0.52 -7.84 -6.22
N SER A 241 -0.04 -8.18 -5.03
CA SER A 241 -0.80 -8.92 -4.02
C SER A 241 -1.20 -7.97 -2.88
N HIS A 242 -2.42 -8.12 -2.37
CA HIS A 242 -2.98 -7.25 -1.35
C HIS A 242 -4.09 -7.98 -0.57
N PRO A 243 -4.43 -7.56 0.67
CA PRO A 243 -5.60 -8.08 1.38
C PRO A 243 -6.90 -7.74 0.62
N SER A 244 -7.96 -8.51 0.85
CA SER A 244 -9.26 -8.29 0.21
C SER A 244 -10.08 -7.15 0.85
N SER A 245 -9.78 -6.78 2.09
CA SER A 245 -10.41 -5.63 2.76
C SER A 245 -9.51 -5.03 3.85
N GLY A 246 -9.76 -3.78 4.22
CA GLY A 246 -9.05 -3.07 5.29
C GLY A 246 -9.16 -1.55 5.20
N THR A 247 -8.65 -0.85 6.20
CA THR A 247 -8.42 0.62 6.17
C THR A 247 -7.04 0.97 5.59
N SER A 248 -6.14 -0.02 5.55
CA SER A 248 -4.77 0.11 5.06
C SER A 248 -4.44 -1.09 4.20
N PHE A 249 -4.01 -0.85 2.97
CA PHE A 249 -3.62 -1.88 2.01
C PHE A 249 -2.12 -1.81 1.78
N ALA A 250 -1.40 -2.81 2.28
CA ALA A 250 -0.04 -3.10 1.83
C ALA A 250 -0.14 -3.83 0.48
N LEU A 251 0.40 -3.22 -0.57
CA LEU A 251 0.45 -3.78 -1.92
C LEU A 251 1.85 -4.33 -2.13
N ALA A 252 2.00 -5.64 -2.25
CA ALA A 252 3.28 -6.28 -2.51
C ALA A 252 3.42 -6.54 -4.02
N PRO A 253 4.37 -5.87 -4.71
CA PRO A 253 4.70 -6.16 -6.10
C PRO A 253 5.18 -7.61 -6.28
N ALA A 254 4.78 -8.24 -7.36
CA ALA A 254 5.21 -9.59 -7.74
C ALA A 254 6.68 -9.63 -8.21
N SER A 255 7.26 -8.48 -8.53
CA SER A 255 8.68 -8.32 -8.86
C SER A 255 9.18 -6.98 -8.35
N VAL A 256 10.49 -6.88 -8.12
CA VAL A 256 11.13 -5.61 -7.78
C VAL A 256 10.89 -4.58 -8.90
N LEU A 257 10.76 -3.32 -8.49
CA LEU A 257 10.60 -2.19 -9.40
C LEU A 257 11.91 -1.96 -10.14
N ALA A 258 11.83 -1.79 -11.46
CA ALA A 258 13.00 -1.63 -12.29
C ALA A 258 13.79 -0.36 -11.88
N PRO A 259 15.13 -0.45 -11.72
CA PRO A 259 15.93 0.69 -11.30
C PRO A 259 15.80 1.87 -12.27
N GLY A 260 15.65 3.08 -11.74
CA GLY A 260 15.49 4.30 -12.53
C GLY A 260 14.16 4.40 -13.29
N ALA A 261 13.25 3.44 -13.13
CA ALA A 261 11.97 3.45 -13.83
C ALA A 261 11.03 4.50 -13.24
N SER A 262 10.22 5.09 -14.12
CA SER A 262 9.03 5.84 -13.71
C SER A 262 7.88 4.86 -13.50
N CYS A 263 7.25 4.91 -12.34
CA CYS A 263 6.16 4.05 -11.93
C CYS A 263 4.86 4.85 -11.74
N GLN A 264 3.74 4.20 -12.02
CA GLN A 264 2.39 4.70 -11.80
C GLN A 264 1.56 3.63 -11.07
N LEU A 265 1.10 3.97 -9.87
CA LEU A 265 0.13 3.20 -9.09
C LEU A 265 -1.26 3.83 -9.26
N ASN A 266 -2.24 3.05 -9.68
CA ASN A 266 -3.63 3.48 -9.79
C ASN A 266 -4.52 2.75 -8.79
N VAL A 267 -5.35 3.51 -8.08
CA VAL A 267 -6.41 3.06 -7.19
C VAL A 267 -7.74 3.28 -7.90
N ILE A 268 -8.43 2.20 -8.26
CA ILE A 268 -9.64 2.23 -9.08
C ILE A 268 -10.87 2.29 -8.17
N ALA A 269 -11.48 3.47 -8.08
CA ALA A 269 -12.59 3.75 -7.18
C ALA A 269 -13.77 2.80 -7.38
N SER A 270 -14.15 2.52 -8.63
CA SER A 270 -15.27 1.62 -8.95
C SER A 270 -15.07 0.16 -8.56
N LYS A 271 -13.86 -0.21 -8.10
CA LYS A 271 -13.49 -1.55 -7.63
C LYS A 271 -13.30 -1.61 -6.10
N LEU A 272 -13.61 -0.52 -5.40
CA LEU A 272 -13.52 -0.40 -3.96
C LEU A 272 -14.90 -0.09 -3.40
N THR A 273 -15.31 -0.80 -2.37
CA THR A 273 -16.64 -0.63 -1.76
C THR A 273 -16.52 -0.77 -0.25
N ASP A 274 -17.05 0.17 0.53
CA ASP A 274 -17.12 0.05 1.99
C ASP A 274 -18.24 -0.89 2.45
N ALA A 275 -18.46 -0.97 3.77
CA ALA A 275 -19.55 -1.75 4.36
C ALA A 275 -20.95 -1.20 4.00
N ASP A 276 -20.99 0.05 3.57
CA ASP A 276 -22.15 0.86 3.26
C ASP A 276 -22.53 0.80 1.76
N GLY A 277 -21.75 0.06 0.96
CA GLY A 277 -21.96 -0.07 -0.48
C GLY A 277 -21.45 1.12 -1.28
N LEU A 278 -20.77 2.08 -0.65
CA LEU A 278 -20.24 3.27 -1.29
C LEU A 278 -18.82 3.04 -1.79
N THR A 279 -18.51 3.69 -2.92
CA THR A 279 -17.18 3.69 -3.52
C THR A 279 -16.52 5.06 -3.35
N PRO A 280 -15.18 5.15 -3.41
CA PRO A 280 -14.51 6.44 -3.50
C PRO A 280 -15.05 7.30 -4.65
N ALA A 281 -14.98 8.62 -4.50
CA ALA A 281 -15.56 9.55 -5.47
C ALA A 281 -14.82 9.57 -6.83
N ALA A 282 -13.51 9.27 -6.83
CA ALA A 282 -12.69 9.25 -8.04
C ALA A 282 -11.49 8.31 -7.87
N ASN A 283 -10.94 7.87 -9.01
CA ASN A 283 -9.67 7.13 -9.02
C ASN A 283 -8.54 8.01 -8.46
N THR A 284 -7.58 7.37 -7.81
CA THR A 284 -6.35 8.03 -7.36
C THR A 284 -5.18 7.49 -8.16
N THR A 285 -4.35 8.37 -8.71
CA THR A 285 -3.12 8.02 -9.43
C THR A 285 -1.93 8.58 -8.69
N VAL A 286 -0.92 7.74 -8.46
CA VAL A 286 0.32 8.08 -7.77
C VAL A 286 1.47 7.79 -8.73
N ASN A 287 2.22 8.82 -9.10
CA ASN A 287 3.40 8.70 -9.94
C ASN A 287 4.66 8.81 -9.07
N PHE A 288 5.66 7.97 -9.30
CA PHE A 288 6.93 8.05 -8.58
C PHE A 288 8.09 7.50 -9.42
N SER A 289 9.33 7.80 -9.03
CA SER A 289 10.54 7.28 -9.70
C SER A 289 11.38 6.42 -8.78
N VAL A 290 11.79 5.26 -9.30
CA VAL A 290 12.64 4.28 -8.61
C VAL A 290 14.09 4.76 -8.63
N ALA A 291 14.83 4.53 -7.55
CA ALA A 291 16.26 4.79 -7.52
C ALA A 291 16.98 4.09 -8.67
N ALA A 292 17.91 4.79 -9.34
CA ALA A 292 18.72 4.22 -10.41
C ALA A 292 19.66 3.12 -9.88
N ALA A 293 19.94 2.11 -10.70
CA ALA A 293 20.95 1.11 -10.38
C ALA A 293 22.32 1.80 -10.34
N THR A 294 22.89 1.82 -9.13
CA THR A 294 24.32 1.92 -8.74
C THR A 294 25.32 2.62 -9.67
N GLY A 295 24.94 3.69 -10.38
CA GLY A 295 25.89 4.60 -11.02
C GLY A 295 26.80 5.37 -10.04
N GLY A 296 26.61 5.20 -8.72
CA GLY A 296 27.42 5.85 -7.69
C GLY A 296 27.44 5.16 -6.31
N TYR A 297 26.82 3.98 -6.12
CA TYR A 297 26.78 3.35 -4.79
C TYR A 297 28.18 3.06 -4.23
N TRP A 298 29.11 2.71 -5.13
CA TRP A 298 30.50 2.41 -4.81
C TRP A 298 31.44 3.61 -4.98
N SER A 299 30.94 4.82 -5.24
CA SER A 299 31.79 5.98 -5.57
C SER A 299 32.77 6.36 -4.46
N GLN A 300 32.38 6.13 -3.21
CA GLN A 300 33.18 6.42 -2.02
C GLN A 300 34.21 5.33 -1.67
N VAL A 301 34.24 4.21 -2.41
CA VAL A 301 35.18 3.12 -2.16
C VAL A 301 36.58 3.48 -2.64
N ASN A 302 37.56 3.40 -1.75
CA ASN A 302 38.96 3.72 -2.01
C ASN A 302 39.78 2.45 -2.24
N THR A 303 40.20 2.21 -3.47
CA THR A 303 40.94 1.01 -3.88
C THR A 303 42.48 1.14 -3.77
N SER A 304 43.00 2.24 -3.22
CA SER A 304 44.44 2.55 -3.21
C SER A 304 45.32 1.55 -2.44
N SER A 305 44.76 0.88 -1.43
CA SER A 305 45.42 -0.19 -0.68
C SER A 305 44.38 -1.15 -0.10
N ALA A 306 44.80 -2.35 0.28
CA ALA A 306 43.90 -3.33 0.90
C ALA A 306 43.23 -2.82 2.18
N SER A 307 43.96 -2.09 3.02
CA SER A 307 43.43 -1.51 4.27
C SER A 307 42.43 -0.37 4.01
N GLN A 308 42.68 0.48 3.02
CA GLN A 308 41.73 1.54 2.62
C GLN A 308 40.51 0.96 1.91
N LEU A 309 40.69 -0.08 1.10
CA LEU A 309 39.61 -0.79 0.43
C LEU A 309 38.67 -1.43 1.45
N ARG A 310 39.20 -2.20 2.40
CA ARG A 310 38.41 -2.82 3.46
C ARG A 310 37.63 -1.79 4.28
N CYS A 311 38.30 -0.74 4.75
CA CYS A 311 37.65 0.27 5.59
C CYS A 311 36.57 1.07 4.84
N SER A 312 36.80 1.41 3.56
CA SER A 312 35.87 2.20 2.75
C SER A 312 34.69 1.36 2.26
N ILE A 313 34.89 0.07 1.97
CA ILE A 313 33.79 -0.88 1.77
C ILE A 313 32.95 -0.97 3.05
N HIS A 314 33.57 -1.24 4.21
CA HIS A 314 32.87 -1.30 5.50
C HIS A 314 32.07 -0.01 5.75
N HIS A 315 32.65 1.16 5.48
CA HIS A 315 31.96 2.44 5.59
C HIS A 315 30.74 2.55 4.66
N THR A 316 30.85 2.04 3.43
CA THR A 316 29.78 2.07 2.42
C THR A 316 28.61 1.16 2.76
N ILE A 317 28.88 -0.02 3.35
CA ILE A 317 27.85 -1.06 3.55
C ILE A 317 27.31 -1.14 4.98
N LYS A 318 27.92 -0.43 5.94
CA LYS A 318 27.45 -0.41 7.33
C LYS A 318 26.16 0.39 7.51
N GLY A 319 25.43 0.10 8.59
CA GLY A 319 24.24 0.88 8.96
C GLY A 319 22.99 0.54 8.14
N HIS A 320 22.94 -0.65 7.55
CA HIS A 320 21.77 -1.12 6.82
C HIS A 320 20.53 -1.27 7.71
N THR A 321 19.36 -1.16 7.10
CA THR A 321 18.09 -1.41 7.77
C THR A 321 18.03 -2.86 8.24
N SER A 322 17.62 -3.06 9.50
CA SER A 322 17.45 -4.40 10.08
C SER A 322 15.97 -4.70 10.27
N TYR A 323 15.52 -5.83 9.75
CA TYR A 323 14.14 -6.29 9.88
C TYR A 323 14.03 -7.37 10.96
N PRO A 324 12.86 -7.53 11.61
CA PRO A 324 12.66 -8.63 12.55
C PRO A 324 12.94 -9.98 11.91
N TYR A 325 13.47 -10.93 12.70
CA TYR A 325 13.65 -12.29 12.23
C TYR A 325 12.31 -12.89 11.81
N SER A 326 11.31 -12.89 12.69
CA SER A 326 9.92 -13.28 12.35
C SER A 326 8.96 -12.20 12.85
N SER A 327 7.89 -11.92 12.11
CA SER A 327 6.79 -11.05 12.53
C SER A 327 5.46 -11.55 11.96
N SER A 328 4.36 -11.36 12.68
CA SER A 328 3.00 -11.59 12.18
C SER A 328 2.44 -10.42 11.37
N THR A 329 3.11 -9.27 11.41
CA THR A 329 2.74 -8.05 10.68
C THR A 329 3.98 -7.42 10.03
N GLY A 330 3.82 -6.90 8.82
CA GLY A 330 4.89 -6.20 8.10
C GLY A 330 6.07 -7.06 7.65
N THR A 331 7.05 -6.38 7.05
CA THR A 331 8.25 -6.98 6.44
C THR A 331 9.17 -7.60 7.49
N ASN A 332 9.60 -8.84 7.26
CA ASN A 332 10.56 -9.57 8.08
C ASN A 332 11.46 -10.45 7.19
N THR A 333 12.43 -11.16 7.77
CA THR A 333 13.37 -11.96 6.97
C THR A 333 12.71 -13.00 6.08
N TRP A 334 11.54 -13.56 6.43
CA TRP A 334 10.83 -14.46 5.51
C TRP A 334 10.36 -13.74 4.24
N THR A 335 9.80 -12.54 4.39
CA THR A 335 9.34 -11.73 3.25
C THR A 335 10.48 -11.46 2.28
N ILE A 336 11.64 -11.05 2.81
CA ILE A 336 12.81 -10.70 2.01
C ILE A 336 13.36 -11.95 1.31
N LEU A 337 13.57 -13.03 2.06
CA LEU A 337 14.22 -14.23 1.55
C LEU A 337 13.35 -14.99 0.56
N GLU A 338 12.02 -14.99 0.71
CA GLU A 338 11.14 -15.64 -0.27
C GLU A 338 11.06 -14.90 -1.60
N ILE A 339 11.42 -13.62 -1.65
CA ILE A 339 11.60 -12.88 -2.91
C ILE A 339 13.03 -13.10 -3.43
N ALA A 340 14.02 -13.05 -2.54
CA ALA A 340 15.44 -13.14 -2.91
C ALA A 340 15.83 -14.54 -3.44
N ASP A 341 15.25 -15.60 -2.86
CA ASP A 341 15.49 -17.00 -3.21
C ASP A 341 14.32 -17.59 -4.02
N GLU A 342 13.55 -16.76 -4.74
CA GLU A 342 12.43 -17.20 -5.58
C GLU A 342 12.87 -18.19 -6.67
N ASP A 343 12.07 -19.24 -6.90
CA ASP A 343 12.30 -20.14 -8.03
C ASP A 343 11.95 -19.43 -9.35
N PRO A 344 12.92 -19.24 -10.27
CA PRO A 344 12.70 -18.49 -11.50
C PRO A 344 11.65 -19.13 -12.43
N ASN A 345 11.35 -20.43 -12.27
CA ASN A 345 10.31 -21.11 -13.05
C ASN A 345 8.96 -21.15 -12.33
N ASN A 346 8.90 -20.79 -11.04
CA ASN A 346 7.67 -20.80 -10.26
C ASN A 346 7.71 -19.75 -9.13
N PRO A 347 7.13 -18.56 -9.34
CA PRO A 347 7.20 -17.47 -8.37
C PRO A 347 6.43 -17.74 -7.06
N ASN A 348 5.61 -18.79 -7.00
CA ASN A 348 4.97 -19.23 -5.75
C ASN A 348 5.90 -20.08 -4.88
N ASN A 349 7.09 -20.40 -5.37
CA ASN A 349 8.06 -21.24 -4.71
C ASN A 349 9.39 -20.51 -4.48
N ILE A 350 10.16 -21.02 -3.53
CA ILE A 350 11.58 -20.71 -3.38
C ILE A 350 12.42 -21.83 -3.97
N LEU A 351 13.63 -21.51 -4.39
CA LEU A 351 14.64 -22.48 -4.76
C LEU A 351 15.67 -22.57 -3.63
N ASP A 352 15.75 -23.72 -2.98
CA ASP A 352 16.63 -23.89 -1.83
C ASP A 352 18.12 -23.93 -2.22
N ILE A 353 18.95 -23.39 -1.33
CA ILE A 353 20.38 -23.16 -1.59
C ILE A 353 21.20 -24.45 -1.69
N TYR A 354 20.86 -25.51 -0.93
CA TYR A 354 21.71 -26.70 -0.85
C TYR A 354 21.19 -27.89 -1.63
N ARG A 355 19.90 -28.19 -1.53
CA ARG A 355 19.28 -29.33 -2.21
C ARG A 355 18.83 -28.98 -3.63
N ASN A 356 18.81 -27.70 -4.02
CA ASN A 356 18.32 -27.20 -5.32
C ASN A 356 16.84 -27.58 -5.57
N ARG A 357 16.07 -27.71 -4.51
CA ARG A 357 14.66 -28.12 -4.57
C ARG A 357 13.74 -26.91 -4.53
N SER A 358 12.68 -26.96 -5.32
CA SER A 358 11.59 -25.98 -5.32
C SER A 358 10.61 -26.26 -4.18
N TYR A 359 10.36 -25.29 -3.30
CA TYR A 359 9.42 -25.40 -2.17
C TYR A 359 8.34 -24.31 -2.23
N ALA A 360 7.09 -24.69 -1.97
CA ALA A 360 5.99 -23.73 -1.88
C ALA A 360 6.21 -22.71 -0.75
N LYS A 361 6.18 -21.41 -1.09
CA LYS A 361 6.29 -20.31 -0.12
C LYS A 361 5.22 -20.46 0.96
N VAL A 362 5.55 -20.03 2.17
CA VAL A 362 4.67 -20.04 3.36
C VAL A 362 4.28 -21.44 3.84
N SER A 363 3.61 -22.24 3.02
CA SER A 363 3.04 -23.55 3.39
C SER A 363 4.10 -24.62 3.67
N ALA A 364 5.26 -24.56 3.00
CA ALA A 364 6.37 -25.48 3.24
C ALA A 364 7.43 -24.93 4.22
N ARG A 365 7.17 -23.81 4.89
CA ARG A 365 8.04 -23.35 5.98
C ARG A 365 8.05 -24.39 7.11
N ALA A 366 9.22 -24.57 7.73
CA ALA A 366 9.31 -25.38 8.93
C ALA A 366 8.39 -24.82 10.03
N GLY A 367 7.52 -25.67 10.59
CA GLY A 367 6.59 -25.31 11.68
C GLY A 367 5.18 -24.89 11.24
N THR A 368 4.87 -24.79 9.95
CA THR A 368 3.54 -24.42 9.44
C THR A 368 2.78 -25.56 8.75
N GLY A 369 3.41 -26.73 8.57
CA GLY A 369 2.82 -27.88 7.89
C GLY A 369 3.57 -29.19 8.19
N SER A 370 3.16 -30.28 7.53
CA SER A 370 3.82 -31.61 7.59
C SER A 370 4.47 -31.96 6.27
N GLY A 371 5.64 -32.62 6.28
CA GLY A 371 6.35 -33.07 5.09
C GLY A 371 7.74 -32.46 4.93
N LEU A 372 8.24 -32.42 3.69
CA LEU A 372 9.51 -31.74 3.37
C LEU A 372 9.35 -30.23 3.57
N THR A 373 10.25 -29.63 4.35
CA THR A 373 10.16 -28.23 4.76
C THR A 373 11.48 -27.51 4.56
N TYR A 374 11.41 -26.18 4.39
CA TYR A 374 12.57 -25.30 4.38
C TYR A 374 12.60 -24.36 5.60
N ASN A 375 13.79 -23.92 5.97
CA ASN A 375 14.02 -22.92 7.00
C ASN A 375 15.10 -21.91 6.55
N ARG A 376 15.47 -20.99 7.45
CA ARG A 376 16.49 -19.99 7.21
C ARG A 376 17.84 -20.52 7.67
N GLU A 377 18.74 -20.67 6.72
CA GLU A 377 20.13 -21.02 6.92
C GLU A 377 20.95 -19.76 7.21
N HIS A 378 21.75 -19.82 8.25
CA HIS A 378 22.70 -18.77 8.61
C HIS A 378 24.07 -19.16 8.06
N THR A 379 24.43 -18.75 6.85
CA THR A 379 25.68 -19.17 6.18
C THR A 379 26.95 -18.76 6.95
N TRP A 380 26.87 -17.72 7.77
CA TRP A 380 27.71 -17.59 8.97
C TRP A 380 26.90 -18.09 10.17
N PRO A 381 27.26 -19.22 10.83
CA PRO A 381 26.43 -19.77 11.90
C PRO A 381 26.26 -18.77 13.04
N LYS A 382 25.03 -18.44 13.38
CA LYS A 382 24.71 -17.48 14.46
C LYS A 382 25.35 -17.82 15.82
N SER A 383 25.69 -19.08 16.08
CA SER A 383 26.39 -19.50 17.30
C SER A 383 27.83 -18.97 17.40
N LEU A 384 28.35 -18.39 16.32
CA LEU A 384 29.71 -17.83 16.20
C LEU A 384 29.63 -16.30 16.18
N GLY A 385 29.14 -15.71 17.27
CA GLY A 385 29.20 -14.26 17.52
C GLY A 385 27.87 -13.55 17.75
N PHE A 386 26.72 -14.10 17.33
CA PHE A 386 25.44 -13.36 17.31
C PHE A 386 24.19 -14.25 17.46
N SER A 387 24.17 -15.10 18.50
CA SER A 387 23.12 -16.12 18.67
C SER A 387 21.72 -15.55 18.93
N SER A 388 21.61 -14.33 19.47
CA SER A 388 20.34 -13.67 19.77
C SER A 388 19.69 -13.06 18.53
N THR A 389 18.36 -13.16 18.44
CA THR A 389 17.55 -12.44 17.43
C THR A 389 17.43 -10.95 17.71
N THR A 390 17.75 -10.51 18.93
CA THR A 390 17.55 -9.15 19.42
C THR A 390 18.86 -8.62 20.03
N GLY A 391 19.25 -7.39 19.71
CA GLY A 391 20.48 -6.77 20.22
C GLY A 391 20.32 -6.08 21.57
N ASP A 392 21.38 -5.39 22.03
CA ASP A 392 21.46 -4.74 23.36
C ASP A 392 20.46 -3.57 23.55
N LYS A 393 19.82 -3.13 22.47
CA LYS A 393 18.79 -2.09 22.47
C LYS A 393 17.37 -2.62 22.33
N GLY A 394 17.16 -3.94 22.35
CA GLY A 394 15.85 -4.54 22.12
C GLY A 394 15.37 -4.49 20.66
N LEU A 395 16.22 -4.03 19.73
CA LEU A 395 15.94 -3.98 18.30
C LEU A 395 16.38 -5.29 17.62
N PRO A 396 15.92 -5.58 16.39
CA PRO A 396 16.44 -6.71 15.62
C PRO A 396 17.97 -6.72 15.59
N ASN A 397 18.57 -7.88 15.82
CA ASN A 397 20.02 -8.03 15.80
C ASN A 397 20.53 -8.08 14.35
N ALA A 398 21.07 -6.97 13.86
CA ALA A 398 21.54 -6.81 12.47
C ALA A 398 22.24 -8.05 11.88
N PRO A 399 23.35 -8.57 12.46
CA PRO A 399 24.04 -9.76 11.91
C PRO A 399 23.20 -11.03 11.91
N HIS A 400 22.20 -11.14 12.79
CA HIS A 400 21.29 -12.28 12.84
C HIS A 400 20.21 -12.21 11.76
N THR A 401 19.81 -11.02 11.34
CA THR A 401 18.65 -10.79 10.47
C THR A 401 19.04 -10.32 9.08
N ASP A 402 20.31 -10.10 8.82
CA ASP A 402 20.80 -9.63 7.53
C ASP A 402 20.54 -10.71 6.46
N ALA A 403 20.02 -10.32 5.30
CA ALA A 403 19.61 -11.22 4.24
C ALA A 403 20.72 -11.51 3.21
N HIS A 404 21.87 -10.84 3.31
CA HIS A 404 23.03 -11.12 2.45
C HIS A 404 23.74 -12.45 2.80
N MET A 405 23.49 -13.02 3.99
CA MET A 405 24.00 -14.36 4.38
C MET A 405 22.93 -15.33 4.85
N LEU A 406 21.70 -14.87 5.02
CA LEU A 406 20.58 -15.77 5.25
C LEU A 406 20.16 -16.33 3.91
N TYR A 407 19.97 -17.63 3.82
CA TYR A 407 19.40 -18.30 2.65
C TYR A 407 18.27 -19.22 3.07
N LEU A 408 17.35 -19.54 2.17
CA LEU A 408 16.35 -20.57 2.40
C LEU A 408 16.93 -21.94 2.05
N SER A 409 16.82 -22.88 2.98
CA SER A 409 17.41 -24.22 2.88
C SER A 409 16.43 -25.29 3.34
N ASP A 410 16.50 -26.48 2.74
CA ASP A 410 15.90 -27.71 3.28
C ASP A 410 16.35 -27.90 4.73
N THR A 411 15.41 -28.23 5.61
CA THR A 411 15.65 -28.33 7.05
C THR A 411 16.67 -29.39 7.43
N ASN A 412 16.76 -30.51 6.70
CA ASN A 412 17.73 -31.57 6.96
C ASN A 412 19.13 -31.19 6.46
N TYR A 413 19.21 -30.44 5.36
CA TYR A 413 20.48 -29.97 4.80
C TYR A 413 21.08 -28.90 5.70
N ASN A 414 20.25 -27.95 6.15
CA ASN A 414 20.62 -26.97 7.18
C ASN A 414 21.06 -27.67 8.48
N SER A 415 20.30 -28.66 8.97
CA SER A 415 20.68 -29.45 10.15
C SER A 415 22.03 -30.16 9.99
N SER A 416 22.28 -30.75 8.81
CA SER A 416 23.56 -31.41 8.50
C SER A 416 24.73 -30.42 8.43
N ARG A 417 24.48 -29.22 7.89
CA ARG A 417 25.42 -28.11 7.90
C ARG A 417 25.77 -27.68 9.32
N GLY A 418 24.77 -27.50 10.18
CA GLY A 418 24.93 -27.17 11.59
C GLY A 418 25.74 -25.86 11.78
N ASN A 419 26.82 -25.91 12.55
CA ASN A 419 27.77 -24.80 12.72
C ASN A 419 29.19 -25.15 12.28
N LYS A 420 29.34 -26.14 11.38
CA LYS A 420 30.62 -26.60 10.88
C LYS A 420 31.29 -25.52 10.03
N PRO A 421 32.63 -25.35 10.10
CA PRO A 421 33.38 -24.56 9.14
C PRO A 421 33.06 -24.95 7.70
N LEU A 422 32.94 -23.93 6.84
CA LEU A 422 32.90 -24.12 5.39
C LEU A 422 34.31 -24.47 4.93
N ALA A 423 34.47 -25.67 4.40
CA ALA A 423 35.75 -26.23 3.98
C ALA A 423 35.53 -27.39 3.00
N ASN A 424 36.51 -27.68 2.15
CA ASN A 424 36.48 -28.86 1.29
C ASN A 424 36.54 -30.14 2.14
N CYS A 425 35.75 -31.15 1.78
CA CYS A 425 35.65 -32.41 2.49
C CYS A 425 36.25 -33.54 1.63
N THR A 426 37.54 -33.80 1.78
CA THR A 426 38.29 -34.71 0.88
C THR A 426 38.25 -36.18 1.26
N SER A 427 37.89 -36.54 2.50
CA SER A 427 37.85 -37.93 2.97
C SER A 427 36.86 -38.14 4.12
N GLY A 428 36.15 -39.27 4.13
CA GLY A 428 35.24 -39.64 5.23
C GLY A 428 33.91 -38.87 5.26
N CYS A 429 33.54 -38.25 4.14
CA CYS A 429 32.41 -37.34 4.04
C CYS A 429 31.12 -38.05 3.64
N THR A 430 30.01 -37.58 4.19
CA THR A 430 28.66 -37.98 3.78
C THR A 430 28.16 -37.03 2.70
N ALA A 431 27.66 -37.60 1.60
CA ALA A 431 27.06 -36.84 0.51
C ALA A 431 25.60 -36.46 0.83
N LEU A 432 25.22 -35.24 0.48
CA LEU A 432 23.82 -34.80 0.39
C LEU A 432 23.53 -34.45 -1.07
N ALA A 433 22.57 -35.14 -1.67
CA ALA A 433 22.27 -35.03 -3.09
C ALA A 433 21.56 -33.70 -3.42
N THR A 434 21.83 -33.13 -4.57
CA THR A 434 20.98 -32.08 -5.14
C THR A 434 19.86 -32.71 -5.96
N GLU A 435 18.81 -31.94 -6.24
CA GLU A 435 17.78 -32.23 -7.23
C GLU A 435 18.05 -31.43 -8.51
N ALA A 436 17.67 -31.99 -9.65
CA ALA A 436 17.80 -31.30 -10.93
C ALA A 436 16.77 -30.18 -11.01
N ASN A 437 17.23 -28.93 -11.08
CA ASN A 437 16.39 -27.75 -11.30
C ASN A 437 17.20 -26.68 -12.04
N ASN A 438 16.54 -25.95 -12.93
CA ASN A 438 17.15 -24.88 -13.75
C ASN A 438 18.37 -25.30 -14.58
N GLY A 439 18.47 -26.59 -14.92
CA GLY A 439 19.58 -27.14 -15.68
C GLY A 439 20.78 -27.54 -14.82
N ASP A 440 20.71 -27.39 -13.50
CA ASP A 440 21.78 -27.68 -12.57
C ASP A 440 21.39 -28.76 -11.55
N GLY A 441 22.39 -29.46 -11.01
CA GLY A 441 22.22 -30.47 -9.96
C GLY A 441 21.56 -31.78 -10.43
N GLY A 442 21.28 -32.65 -9.47
CA GLY A 442 20.59 -33.93 -9.67
C GLY A 442 21.48 -35.08 -10.13
N THR A 443 22.78 -34.87 -10.36
CA THR A 443 23.68 -35.96 -10.77
C THR A 443 24.42 -36.62 -9.60
N THR A 444 25.16 -37.69 -9.91
CA THR A 444 26.05 -38.37 -8.97
C THR A 444 27.46 -37.80 -8.99
N ALA A 445 27.75 -36.80 -9.83
CA ALA A 445 29.03 -36.14 -9.87
C ALA A 445 29.35 -35.50 -8.50
N ARG A 446 30.63 -35.44 -8.14
CA ARG A 446 31.05 -34.88 -6.85
C ARG A 446 30.65 -33.41 -6.71
N GLY A 447 30.81 -32.65 -7.79
CA GLY A 447 30.48 -31.23 -7.86
C GLY A 447 28.99 -30.94 -7.68
N ASP A 448 28.11 -31.88 -8.03
CA ASP A 448 26.66 -31.70 -7.93
C ASP A 448 26.11 -32.09 -6.54
N ARG A 449 26.97 -32.22 -5.54
CA ARG A 449 26.58 -32.70 -4.20
C ARG A 449 27.22 -31.85 -3.13
N ASN A 450 26.49 -31.68 -2.04
CA ASN A 450 27.08 -31.16 -0.81
C ASN A 450 27.75 -32.32 -0.08
N TRP A 451 28.78 -32.02 0.70
CA TRP A 451 29.52 -32.99 1.48
C TRP A 451 29.70 -32.47 2.89
N PHE A 452 29.48 -33.33 3.88
CA PHE A 452 29.73 -32.94 5.27
C PHE A 452 30.40 -34.05 6.05
N ILE A 453 31.13 -33.65 7.08
CA ILE A 453 31.71 -34.56 8.08
C ILE A 453 31.49 -33.97 9.46
N GLY A 454 31.03 -34.81 10.40
CA GLY A 454 30.82 -34.40 11.79
C GLY A 454 32.10 -34.43 12.64
N PRO A 455 32.02 -33.99 13.90
CA PRO A 455 30.84 -33.44 14.57
C PRO A 455 30.54 -31.99 14.16
N ASP A 456 29.52 -31.37 14.75
CA ASP A 456 29.40 -29.91 14.76
C ASP A 456 30.64 -29.22 15.37
N GLY A 457 30.86 -27.96 15.00
CA GLY A 457 32.01 -27.17 15.40
C GLY A 457 33.26 -27.42 14.57
N ASN A 458 34.41 -26.94 15.04
CA ASN A 458 35.66 -26.92 14.28
C ASN A 458 36.24 -28.30 13.91
N GLY A 459 35.75 -29.40 14.47
CA GLY A 459 36.11 -30.76 14.09
C GLY A 459 35.46 -31.24 12.78
N GLY A 460 34.29 -30.69 12.42
CA GLY A 460 33.56 -31.08 11.20
C GLY A 460 33.70 -30.08 10.06
N SER A 461 33.23 -30.42 8.88
CA SER A 461 33.25 -29.52 7.72
C SER A 461 31.98 -29.65 6.90
N PHE A 462 31.60 -28.58 6.21
CA PHE A 462 30.56 -28.59 5.19
C PHE A 462 31.12 -27.99 3.88
N GLU A 463 31.08 -28.76 2.81
CA GLU A 463 31.40 -28.37 1.43
C GLU A 463 30.07 -28.30 0.67
N THR A 464 29.72 -27.13 0.13
CA THR A 464 28.55 -27.04 -0.74
C THR A 464 28.88 -27.49 -2.16
N TRP A 465 27.84 -27.78 -2.95
CA TRP A 465 27.96 -28.15 -4.36
C TRP A 465 28.52 -27.00 -5.21
N ASP A 466 29.18 -27.33 -6.31
CA ASP A 466 30.05 -26.43 -7.07
C ASP A 466 29.32 -25.16 -7.55
N SER A 467 28.07 -25.28 -8.01
CA SER A 467 27.25 -24.15 -8.47
C SER A 467 26.78 -23.19 -7.37
N ARG A 468 27.13 -23.43 -6.10
CA ARG A 468 26.81 -22.54 -4.96
C ARG A 468 28.01 -22.19 -4.11
N LYS A 469 29.21 -22.63 -4.49
CA LYS A 469 30.44 -22.39 -3.73
C LYS A 469 30.73 -20.90 -3.63
N GLY A 470 30.54 -20.17 -4.71
CA GLY A 470 30.76 -18.73 -4.82
C GLY A 470 29.75 -17.95 -4.01
N ASP A 471 28.47 -18.29 -4.12
CA ASP A 471 27.37 -17.63 -3.40
C ASP A 471 27.61 -17.67 -1.88
N ILE A 472 27.87 -18.88 -1.38
CA ILE A 472 28.16 -19.14 0.03
C ILE A 472 29.46 -18.46 0.46
N ALA A 473 30.49 -18.46 -0.38
CA ALA A 473 31.74 -17.77 -0.07
C ALA A 473 31.53 -16.25 0.06
N ARG A 474 30.87 -15.62 -0.91
CA ARG A 474 30.62 -14.16 -0.94
C ARG A 474 29.73 -13.71 0.21
N ALA A 475 28.77 -14.53 0.63
CA ALA A 475 27.97 -14.27 1.82
C ALA A 475 28.82 -14.16 3.11
N VAL A 476 29.75 -15.10 3.33
CA VAL A 476 30.61 -15.09 4.53
C VAL A 476 31.73 -14.04 4.44
N LEU A 477 32.29 -13.83 3.24
CA LEU A 477 33.24 -12.75 2.95
C LEU A 477 32.61 -11.38 3.27
N TYR A 478 31.35 -11.17 2.87
CA TYR A 478 30.58 -9.97 3.20
C TYR A 478 30.43 -9.79 4.70
N MET A 479 30.05 -10.83 5.45
CA MET A 479 29.85 -10.74 6.90
C MET A 479 31.10 -10.23 7.62
N ALA A 480 32.28 -10.73 7.22
CA ALA A 480 33.56 -10.34 7.82
C ALA A 480 33.96 -8.89 7.54
N VAL A 481 33.44 -8.24 6.50
CA VAL A 481 33.70 -6.81 6.21
C VAL A 481 32.57 -5.92 6.69
N ARG A 482 31.33 -6.41 6.68
CA ARG A 482 30.19 -5.65 7.20
C ARG A 482 30.28 -5.48 8.71
N TYR A 483 30.70 -6.50 9.45
CA TYR A 483 30.71 -6.51 10.91
C TYR A 483 32.14 -6.54 11.47
N GLU A 484 32.78 -5.37 11.56
CA GLU A 484 34.14 -5.19 12.12
C GLU A 484 34.11 -4.69 13.59
N GLY A 485 33.03 -5.00 14.30
CA GLY A 485 32.79 -4.50 15.66
C GLY A 485 32.31 -3.06 15.72
N GLY A 486 32.04 -2.60 16.95
CA GLY A 486 31.63 -1.23 17.23
C GLY A 486 30.13 -1.08 17.41
N ARG A 487 29.55 -0.03 16.81
CA ARG A 487 28.13 0.31 16.97
C ARG A 487 27.51 0.71 15.64
N HIS A 488 26.27 0.30 15.44
CA HIS A 488 25.44 0.74 14.33
C HIS A 488 25.34 2.28 14.31
N PRO A 489 25.57 2.95 13.17
CA PRO A 489 25.72 4.41 13.11
C PRO A 489 24.48 5.19 13.60
N ILE A 490 23.28 4.68 13.33
CA ILE A 490 22.01 5.34 13.73
C ILE A 490 21.51 4.84 15.09
N THR A 491 21.23 3.53 15.22
CA THR A 491 20.62 2.95 16.42
C THR A 491 21.58 2.82 17.61
N GLN A 492 22.89 2.95 17.39
CA GLN A 492 23.93 2.74 18.39
C GLN A 492 23.93 1.34 19.02
N GLN A 493 23.23 0.36 18.42
CA GLN A 493 23.26 -1.04 18.84
C GLN A 493 24.67 -1.60 18.65
N ALA A 494 25.13 -2.41 19.59
CA ALA A 494 26.43 -3.06 19.50
C ALA A 494 26.46 -4.02 18.29
N GLU A 495 27.56 -3.97 17.52
CA GLU A 495 27.81 -4.87 16.40
C GLU A 495 29.01 -5.78 16.75
N PRO A 496 28.97 -7.08 16.41
CA PRO A 496 30.09 -7.98 16.65
C PRO A 496 31.24 -7.70 15.69
N ASP A 497 32.44 -8.13 16.09
CA ASP A 497 33.60 -8.24 15.20
C ASP A 497 33.68 -9.66 14.66
N LEU A 498 33.54 -9.82 13.35
CA LEU A 498 33.51 -11.09 12.64
C LEU A 498 34.72 -11.20 11.73
N GLU A 499 35.52 -12.25 11.91
CA GLU A 499 36.75 -12.47 11.15
C GLU A 499 36.83 -13.85 10.49
N LEU A 500 37.38 -13.91 9.28
CA LEU A 500 37.71 -15.18 8.62
C LEU A 500 39.07 -15.69 9.11
N THR A 501 39.25 -17.01 9.15
CA THR A 501 40.53 -17.60 9.61
C THR A 501 40.76 -18.98 9.00
N ASP A 502 42.00 -19.27 8.60
CA ASP A 502 42.41 -20.65 8.28
C ASP A 502 42.72 -21.47 9.55
N ASP A 503 42.88 -20.81 10.71
CA ASP A 503 43.07 -21.47 11.99
C ASP A 503 41.73 -21.95 12.59
N ARG A 504 41.45 -23.23 12.38
CA ARG A 504 40.23 -23.91 12.88
C ARG A 504 40.09 -23.84 14.40
N SER A 505 41.19 -23.70 15.16
CA SER A 505 41.11 -23.67 16.62
C SER A 505 40.37 -22.42 17.13
N LYS A 506 40.32 -21.35 16.34
CA LYS A 506 39.59 -20.11 16.65
C LYS A 506 38.09 -20.18 16.34
N ILE A 507 37.66 -21.14 15.51
CA ILE A 507 36.25 -21.27 15.09
C ILE A 507 35.47 -22.00 16.19
N VAL A 508 35.07 -21.27 17.23
CA VAL A 508 34.41 -21.82 18.42
C VAL A 508 33.10 -21.08 18.71
N ILE A 509 32.16 -21.78 19.34
CA ILE A 509 30.91 -21.16 19.81
C ILE A 509 31.25 -20.05 20.80
N THR A 510 30.80 -18.85 20.49
CA THR A 510 31.07 -17.65 21.30
C THR A 510 30.01 -16.58 21.02
N SER A 511 29.78 -15.73 22.01
CA SER A 511 29.09 -14.45 21.85
C SER A 511 30.06 -13.26 21.95
N SER A 512 31.35 -13.53 22.16
CA SER A 512 32.40 -12.51 22.27
C SER A 512 33.02 -12.20 20.92
N SER A 513 33.51 -10.97 20.79
CA SER A 513 34.26 -10.49 19.62
C SER A 513 35.76 -10.53 19.88
N PRO A 514 36.61 -10.85 18.88
CA PRO A 514 36.23 -11.31 17.55
C PRO A 514 35.71 -12.75 17.57
N ALA A 515 34.70 -13.02 16.74
CA ALA A 515 34.20 -14.37 16.47
C ALA A 515 34.63 -14.79 15.06
N TYR A 516 35.01 -16.07 14.91
CA TYR A 516 35.62 -16.56 13.68
C TYR A 516 34.77 -17.61 12.97
N MET A 517 34.81 -17.62 11.65
CA MET A 517 34.18 -18.65 10.82
C MET A 517 34.89 -18.81 9.47
N GLY A 518 34.83 -20.01 8.89
CA GLY A 518 35.21 -20.30 7.51
C GLY A 518 36.71 -20.23 7.23
N LEU A 519 37.22 -21.15 6.42
CA LEU A 519 38.63 -21.13 6.02
C LEU A 519 38.82 -20.09 4.91
N LEU A 520 39.49 -18.97 5.22
CA LEU A 520 39.67 -17.84 4.30
C LEU A 520 40.22 -18.32 2.95
N SER A 521 41.25 -19.17 2.96
CA SER A 521 41.85 -19.73 1.75
C SER A 521 40.85 -20.54 0.91
N THR A 522 39.98 -21.32 1.56
CA THR A 522 38.96 -22.12 0.88
C THR A 522 37.84 -21.24 0.31
N LEU A 523 37.37 -20.26 1.07
CA LEU A 523 36.32 -19.34 0.63
C LEU A 523 36.78 -18.50 -0.56
N LEU A 524 38.03 -18.02 -0.57
CA LEU A 524 38.59 -17.31 -1.73
C LEU A 524 38.71 -18.22 -2.96
N ALA A 525 39.09 -19.49 -2.78
CA ALA A 525 39.12 -20.45 -3.88
C ALA A 525 37.72 -20.73 -4.43
N TRP A 526 36.73 -20.92 -3.56
CA TRP A 526 35.33 -21.10 -3.93
C TRP A 526 34.76 -19.89 -4.68
N HIS A 527 35.02 -18.68 -4.17
CA HIS A 527 34.66 -17.43 -4.83
C HIS A 527 35.20 -17.32 -6.27
N GLN A 528 36.42 -17.80 -6.51
CA GLN A 528 37.04 -17.79 -7.85
C GLN A 528 36.51 -18.90 -8.77
N LEU A 529 36.22 -20.07 -8.22
CA LEU A 529 35.72 -21.22 -8.99
C LEU A 529 34.29 -21.03 -9.47
N ASP A 530 33.49 -20.26 -8.73
CA ASP A 530 32.09 -19.99 -9.02
C ASP A 530 31.84 -18.47 -8.99
N PRO A 531 32.09 -17.75 -10.11
CA PRO A 531 31.90 -16.31 -10.20
C PRO A 531 30.42 -15.89 -10.06
N PRO A 532 30.12 -14.63 -9.67
CA PRO A 532 28.74 -14.18 -9.54
C PRO A 532 27.93 -14.36 -10.83
N ASP A 533 26.78 -15.01 -10.72
CA ASP A 533 25.85 -15.22 -11.82
C ASP A 533 24.70 -14.20 -11.82
N ALA A 534 23.75 -14.36 -12.75
CA ALA A 534 22.60 -13.45 -12.84
C ALA A 534 21.61 -13.61 -11.67
N ALA A 535 21.46 -14.83 -11.14
CA ALA A 535 20.57 -15.10 -10.03
C ALA A 535 21.11 -14.45 -8.75
N GLU A 536 22.41 -14.58 -8.49
CA GLU A 536 23.06 -13.99 -7.32
C GLU A 536 23.07 -12.44 -7.38
N ARG A 537 23.26 -11.85 -8.57
CA ARG A 537 23.11 -10.39 -8.76
C ARG A 537 21.68 -9.93 -8.49
N THR A 538 20.68 -10.65 -9.00
CA THR A 538 19.27 -10.35 -8.75
C THR A 538 18.95 -10.44 -7.26
N ARG A 539 19.47 -11.47 -6.58
CA ARG A 539 19.36 -11.62 -5.13
C ARG A 539 19.96 -10.43 -4.38
N ASN A 540 21.14 -9.96 -4.80
CA ASN A 540 21.80 -8.78 -4.22
C ASN A 540 20.94 -7.51 -4.39
N ASP A 541 20.30 -7.33 -5.55
CA ASP A 541 19.37 -6.23 -5.82
C ASP A 541 18.14 -6.30 -4.91
N VAL A 542 17.53 -7.49 -4.76
CA VAL A 542 16.41 -7.72 -3.84
C VAL A 542 16.81 -7.38 -2.42
N VAL A 543 17.90 -7.93 -1.89
CA VAL A 543 18.31 -7.66 -0.51
C VAL A 543 18.62 -6.18 -0.30
N GLN A 544 19.32 -5.52 -1.24
CA GLN A 544 19.57 -4.08 -1.16
C GLN A 544 18.28 -3.28 -1.10
N SER A 545 17.28 -3.67 -1.87
CA SER A 545 16.04 -2.91 -1.95
C SER A 545 15.26 -2.86 -0.62
N PHE A 546 15.53 -3.80 0.30
CA PHE A 546 15.05 -3.79 1.68
C PHE A 546 16.07 -3.21 2.66
N GLN A 547 17.30 -3.73 2.68
CA GLN A 547 18.28 -3.37 3.70
C GLN A 547 19.05 -2.08 3.40
N GLY A 548 18.99 -1.59 2.16
CA GLY A 548 19.70 -0.41 1.68
C GLY A 548 21.17 -0.63 1.34
N ASN A 549 21.74 -1.78 1.71
CA ASN A 549 23.14 -2.11 1.45
C ASN A 549 23.33 -3.27 0.47
N ARG A 550 24.50 -3.33 -0.18
CA ARG A 550 24.86 -4.37 -1.17
C ARG A 550 26.01 -5.24 -0.68
N ASN A 551 26.05 -6.50 -1.12
CA ASN A 551 27.23 -7.33 -1.01
C ASN A 551 28.29 -6.87 -2.03
N PRO A 552 29.44 -6.34 -1.59
CA PRO A 552 30.47 -5.80 -2.48
C PRO A 552 31.13 -6.87 -3.35
N PHE A 553 31.15 -8.12 -2.90
CA PHE A 553 31.86 -9.20 -3.60
C PHE A 553 31.02 -9.83 -4.71
N ILE A 554 29.72 -9.52 -4.75
CA ILE A 554 28.83 -9.85 -5.88
C ILE A 554 29.01 -8.81 -6.99
N ASP A 555 29.02 -7.53 -6.63
CA ASP A 555 29.13 -6.44 -7.61
C ASP A 555 30.57 -6.22 -8.11
N ASN A 556 31.55 -6.40 -7.22
CA ASN A 556 32.98 -6.18 -7.47
C ASN A 556 33.78 -7.39 -6.99
N PRO A 557 33.64 -8.56 -7.62
CA PRO A 557 34.28 -9.80 -7.18
C PRO A 557 35.81 -9.67 -7.07
N GLN A 558 36.44 -8.84 -7.90
CA GLN A 558 37.88 -8.57 -7.87
C GLN A 558 38.39 -7.97 -6.55
N TRP A 559 37.53 -7.44 -5.68
CA TRP A 559 37.92 -6.92 -4.36
C TRP A 559 38.14 -8.02 -3.32
N ALA A 560 37.58 -9.22 -3.50
CA ALA A 560 37.76 -10.33 -2.58
C ALA A 560 39.17 -10.93 -2.73
N THR A 561 40.11 -10.44 -1.93
CA THR A 561 41.52 -10.89 -1.97
C THR A 561 42.03 -11.22 -0.57
N ALA A 562 43.00 -12.13 -0.47
CA ALA A 562 43.65 -12.44 0.82
C ALA A 562 44.22 -11.17 1.49
N ALA A 563 44.76 -10.24 0.70
CA ALA A 563 45.29 -8.97 1.20
C ALA A 563 44.21 -8.11 1.86
N LEU A 564 42.98 -8.09 1.32
CA LEU A 564 41.84 -7.39 1.94
C LEU A 564 41.57 -7.93 3.35
N PHE A 565 41.39 -9.25 3.46
CA PHE A 565 40.97 -9.91 4.71
C PHE A 565 42.08 -10.04 5.76
N THR A 566 43.35 -9.90 5.37
CA THR A 566 44.50 -9.92 6.29
C THR A 566 45.09 -8.52 6.55
N SER A 567 44.47 -7.47 5.99
CA SER A 567 44.93 -6.10 6.20
C SER A 567 44.67 -5.62 7.63
N SER A 568 45.59 -4.81 8.14
CA SER A 568 45.38 -4.09 9.41
C SER A 568 44.46 -2.89 9.22
N LYS A 569 43.62 -2.59 10.21
CA LYS A 569 42.81 -1.37 10.24
C LYS A 569 43.69 -0.12 10.07
N PRO A 570 43.42 0.76 9.10
CA PRO A 570 44.24 1.96 8.91
C PRO A 570 43.99 2.97 10.03
N ALA A 571 44.99 3.80 10.34
CA ALA A 571 44.85 4.87 11.33
C ALA A 571 43.76 5.89 10.97
N THR A 572 43.51 6.09 9.67
CA THR A 572 42.42 6.90 9.14
C THR A 572 41.83 6.21 7.93
N CYS A 573 40.50 6.10 7.88
CA CYS A 573 39.80 5.61 6.71
C CYS A 573 39.53 6.76 5.75
N GLN A 574 40.09 6.69 4.54
CA GLN A 574 39.95 7.68 3.49
C GLN A 574 38.96 7.17 2.45
N LEU A 575 37.83 7.86 2.30
CA LEU A 575 36.86 7.57 1.24
C LEU A 575 37.34 8.17 -0.09
N ALA A 576 36.93 7.56 -1.20
CA ALA A 576 37.11 8.17 -2.52
C ALA A 576 36.13 9.36 -2.66
N ASN A 577 36.58 10.42 -3.34
CA ASN A 577 35.81 11.66 -3.52
C ASN A 577 34.74 11.53 -4.60
#